data_AF-A0A077D4W1-F1
#
_entry.id   AF-A0A077D4W1-F1
#
_cell.length_a   1.000
_cell.length_b   1.000
_cell.length_c   1.000
_cell.angle_alpha   90.00
_cell.angle_beta   90.00
_cell.angle_gamma   90.00
#
_symmetry.space_group_name_H-M   'P 1'
#
loop_
_entity.id
_entity.type
_entity.pdbx_description
1 polymer ?
#
loop_
_entity_poly.entity_id
_entity_poly.type
_entity_poly.pdbx_seq_one_letter_code
_entity_poly.pdbx_strand_id
1 'polypeptide(L)'
;FSAPIFLWTCLTALSVHAAGNVVNTYVDFMRGVDSQRSDDRTLVDRLLTPEELAHLGVLLYALGCVGFVSLVLLSPAKMEHLALVYFGGLSSSFLYTGGIGLKYIALGDVLVLVTFGPVSVLFSFMAQAGYVDLGVLLYAMPLALNTEAILHCNNARDRESDARAGAVTVAILIGPTGSHVLYALLLFVPYMVFTVLGVHFSLWWLLPLITLPQA
;
A
#
# COMPACT_ATOMS: atom_id res chain seq x y z
N PHE A 1 12.89 19.62 -11.00
CA PHE A 1 11.69 19.36 -10.18
C PHE A 1 10.54 20.18 -10.73
N SER A 2 9.37 19.57 -10.97
CA SER A 2 8.18 20.25 -11.49
C SER A 2 7.05 20.18 -10.47
N ALA A 3 6.58 21.34 -10.00
CA ALA A 3 5.48 21.40 -9.05
C ALA A 3 4.14 20.87 -9.61
N PRO A 4 3.76 21.16 -10.88
CA PRO A 4 2.56 20.56 -11.48
C PRO A 4 2.60 19.03 -11.51
N ILE A 5 3.73 18.43 -11.91
CA ILE A 5 3.89 16.97 -11.93
C ILE A 5 3.76 16.40 -10.52
N PHE A 6 4.37 17.06 -9.53
CA PHE A 6 4.26 16.64 -8.13
C PHE A 6 2.79 16.61 -7.66
N LEU A 7 2.03 17.68 -7.89
CA LEU A 7 0.63 17.76 -7.47
C LEU A 7 -0.24 16.70 -8.15
N TRP A 8 -0.06 16.49 -9.46
CA TRP A 8 -0.78 15.45 -10.18
C TRP A 8 -0.37 14.05 -9.73
N THR A 9 0.91 13.82 -9.40
CA THR A 9 1.39 12.55 -8.83
C THR A 9 0.73 12.28 -7.49
N CYS A 10 0.67 13.27 -6.60
CA CYS A 10 -0.03 13.15 -5.32
C CYS A 10 -1.50 12.84 -5.51
N LEU A 11 -2.20 13.58 -6.37
CA LEU A 11 -3.61 13.33 -6.66
C LEU A 11 -3.84 11.92 -7.18
N THR A 12 -3.07 11.49 -8.20
CA THR A 12 -3.18 10.15 -8.77
C THR A 12 -2.94 9.06 -7.74
N ALA A 13 -1.84 9.14 -6.98
CA ALA A 13 -1.50 8.13 -5.99
C ALA A 13 -2.54 8.08 -4.87
N LEU A 14 -2.90 9.23 -4.28
CA LEU A 14 -3.86 9.30 -3.19
C LEU A 14 -5.26 8.82 -3.63
N SER A 15 -5.70 9.17 -4.84
CA SER A 15 -6.99 8.71 -5.36
C SER A 15 -7.02 7.20 -5.57
N VAL A 16 -5.98 6.59 -6.12
CA VAL A 16 -5.92 5.12 -6.30
C VAL A 16 -5.81 4.39 -4.96
N HIS A 17 -4.99 4.89 -4.03
CA HIS A 17 -4.89 4.34 -2.66
C HIS A 17 -6.22 4.42 -1.92
N ALA A 18 -6.89 5.58 -1.97
CA ALA A 18 -8.20 5.75 -1.36
C ALA A 18 -9.25 4.83 -2.01
N ALA A 19 -9.23 4.69 -3.35
CA ALA A 19 -10.13 3.79 -4.05
C ALA A 19 -9.92 2.32 -3.62
N GLY A 20 -8.67 1.89 -3.45
CA GLY A 20 -8.33 0.56 -2.94
C GLY A 20 -8.90 0.31 -1.54
N ASN A 21 -8.75 1.27 -0.63
CA ASN A 21 -9.31 1.18 0.72
C ASN A 21 -10.84 1.11 0.68
N VAL A 22 -11.49 1.96 -0.10
CA VAL A 22 -12.95 1.97 -0.28
C VAL A 22 -13.46 0.63 -0.84
N VAL A 23 -12.74 0.04 -1.81
CA VAL A 23 -13.06 -1.30 -2.34
C VAL A 23 -12.83 -2.38 -1.29
N ASN A 24 -11.77 -2.29 -0.49
CA ASN A 24 -11.53 -3.21 0.64
C ASN A 24 -12.72 -3.20 1.60
N THR A 25 -13.12 -2.04 2.11
CA THR A 25 -14.28 -1.87 3.01
C THR A 25 -15.56 -2.42 2.40
N TYR A 26 -15.82 -2.11 1.13
CA TYR A 26 -17.02 -2.60 0.45
C TYR A 26 -17.03 -4.13 0.35
N VAL A 27 -15.93 -4.73 -0.12
CA VAL A 27 -15.86 -6.17 -0.35
C VAL A 27 -15.84 -6.95 0.96
N ASP A 28 -15.10 -6.50 1.98
CA ASP A 28 -15.06 -7.13 3.30
C ASP A 28 -16.44 -7.13 3.96
N PHE A 29 -17.18 -6.02 3.88
CA PHE A 29 -18.56 -5.95 4.35
C PHE A 29 -19.48 -6.92 3.60
N MET A 30 -19.42 -6.93 2.26
CA MET A 30 -20.28 -7.80 1.44
C MET A 30 -19.98 -9.30 1.64
N ARG A 31 -18.73 -9.64 1.99
CA ARG A 31 -18.31 -11.01 2.32
C ARG A 31 -18.57 -11.38 3.79
N GLY A 32 -19.03 -10.44 4.63
CA GLY A 32 -19.27 -10.67 6.06
C GLY A 32 -17.99 -10.85 6.88
N VAL A 33 -16.86 -10.35 6.37
CA VAL A 33 -15.57 -10.35 7.08
C VAL A 33 -15.58 -9.25 8.15
N ASP A 34 -16.13 -8.08 7.82
CA ASP A 34 -16.21 -6.98 8.76
C ASP A 34 -17.27 -7.19 9.84
N SER A 35 -16.92 -6.82 11.07
CA SER A 35 -17.75 -6.96 12.25
C SER A 35 -17.65 -5.73 13.15
N GLN A 36 -18.44 -5.69 14.23
CA GLN A 36 -18.37 -4.63 15.24
C GLN A 36 -17.00 -4.53 15.96
N ARG A 37 -16.12 -5.53 15.77
CA ARG A 37 -14.75 -5.55 16.30
C ARG A 37 -13.69 -5.18 15.27
N SER A 38 -14.08 -5.00 14.00
CA SER A 38 -13.17 -4.56 12.95
C SER A 38 -12.73 -3.12 13.18
N ASP A 39 -11.56 -2.77 12.65
CA ASP A 39 -11.03 -1.41 12.70
C ASP A 39 -11.84 -0.47 11.80
N ASP A 40 -12.10 -0.90 10.56
CA ASP A 40 -13.05 -0.22 9.69
C ASP A 40 -14.49 -0.69 9.99
N ARG A 41 -15.34 0.27 10.31
CA ARG A 41 -16.74 0.06 10.67
C ARG A 41 -17.69 0.91 9.83
N THR A 42 -17.22 1.56 8.77
CA THR A 42 -18.00 2.55 8.01
C THR A 42 -19.35 2.00 7.53
N LEU A 43 -19.37 0.79 6.96
CA LEU A 43 -20.62 0.14 6.53
C LEU A 43 -21.35 -0.58 7.67
N VAL A 44 -20.58 -1.17 8.60
CA VAL A 44 -21.12 -1.88 9.78
C VAL A 44 -21.95 -0.96 10.66
N ASP A 45 -21.49 0.27 10.86
CA ASP A 45 -22.16 1.32 11.65
C ASP A 45 -23.14 2.16 10.82
N ARG A 46 -23.31 1.84 9.53
CA ARG A 46 -24.20 2.54 8.59
C ARG A 46 -23.89 4.05 8.47
N LEU A 47 -22.61 4.42 8.59
CA LEU A 47 -22.17 5.80 8.33
C LEU A 47 -22.28 6.14 6.84
N LEU A 48 -22.10 5.14 5.98
CA LEU A 48 -22.39 5.17 4.56
C LEU A 48 -23.18 3.92 4.17
N THR A 49 -23.94 4.02 3.09
CA THR A 49 -24.56 2.88 2.42
C THR A 49 -23.56 2.21 1.46
N PRO A 50 -23.74 0.91 1.14
CA PRO A 50 -22.90 0.24 0.15
C PRO A 50 -22.90 0.94 -1.22
N GLU A 51 -24.03 1.53 -1.61
CA GLU A 51 -24.16 2.27 -2.88
C GLU A 51 -23.33 3.56 -2.88
N GLU A 52 -23.41 4.36 -1.81
CA GLU A 52 -22.57 5.57 -1.65
C GLU A 52 -21.09 5.24 -1.67
N LEU A 53 -20.70 4.15 -0.99
CA LEU A 53 -19.30 3.71 -0.94
C LEU A 53 -18.82 3.22 -2.32
N ALA A 54 -19.66 2.50 -3.07
CA ALA A 54 -19.34 2.09 -4.44
C ALA A 54 -19.18 3.30 -5.38
N HIS A 55 -20.08 4.29 -5.29
CA HIS A 55 -19.96 5.52 -6.06
C HIS A 55 -18.70 6.32 -5.71
N LEU A 56 -18.33 6.38 -4.43
CA LEU A 56 -17.08 6.99 -3.99
C LEU A 56 -15.86 6.26 -4.60
N GLY A 57 -15.87 4.93 -4.62
CA GLY A 57 -14.81 4.13 -5.24
C GLY A 57 -14.64 4.43 -6.73
N VAL A 58 -15.76 4.50 -7.47
CA VAL A 58 -15.77 4.87 -8.90
C VAL A 58 -15.22 6.28 -9.10
N LEU A 59 -15.66 7.25 -8.29
CA LEU A 59 -15.18 8.63 -8.36
C LEU A 59 -13.66 8.70 -8.13
N LEU A 60 -13.15 7.98 -7.12
CA LEU A 60 -11.73 7.95 -6.80
C LEU A 60 -10.89 7.31 -7.93
N TYR A 61 -11.33 6.19 -8.50
CA TYR A 61 -10.65 5.62 -9.67
C TYR A 61 -10.69 6.56 -10.88
N ALA A 62 -11.81 7.23 -11.12
CA ALA A 62 -11.92 8.21 -12.20
C ALA A 62 -10.95 9.39 -12.00
N LEU A 63 -10.83 9.91 -10.78
CA LEU A 63 -9.85 10.94 -10.43
C LEU A 63 -8.41 10.45 -10.62
N GLY A 64 -8.12 9.21 -10.23
CA GLY A 64 -6.83 8.56 -10.50
C GLY A 64 -6.50 8.56 -11.99
N CYS A 65 -7.46 8.18 -12.84
CA CYS A 65 -7.31 8.17 -14.30
C CYS A 65 -7.12 9.56 -14.90
N VAL A 66 -7.86 10.57 -14.42
CA VAL A 66 -7.67 11.97 -14.84
C VAL A 66 -6.27 12.46 -14.48
N GLY A 67 -5.80 12.14 -13.28
CA GLY A 67 -4.44 12.48 -12.87
C GLY A 67 -3.38 11.77 -13.70
N PHE A 68 -3.59 10.48 -14.01
CA PHE A 68 -2.69 9.72 -14.88
C PHE A 68 -2.60 10.33 -16.30
N VAL A 69 -3.74 10.66 -16.91
CA VAL A 69 -3.77 11.34 -18.22
C VAL A 69 -3.01 12.67 -18.15
N SER A 70 -3.21 13.44 -17.08
CA SER A 70 -2.48 14.69 -16.87
C SER A 70 -0.97 14.47 -16.74
N LEU A 71 -0.54 13.40 -16.06
CA LEU A 71 0.87 13.03 -15.97
C LEU A 71 1.46 12.59 -17.30
N VAL A 72 0.73 11.85 -18.13
CA VAL A 72 1.18 11.48 -19.48
C VAL A 72 1.44 12.71 -20.35
N LEU A 73 0.66 13.78 -20.17
CA LEU A 73 0.82 15.02 -20.94
C LEU A 73 1.94 15.93 -20.41
N LEU A 74 2.22 15.91 -19.10
CA LEU A 74 3.13 16.84 -18.45
C LEU A 74 4.51 16.24 -18.12
N SER A 75 4.57 14.93 -17.91
CA SER A 75 5.79 14.24 -17.50
C SER A 75 6.76 14.08 -18.67
N PRO A 76 8.08 14.22 -18.43
CA PRO A 76 9.08 13.84 -19.43
C PRO A 76 9.23 12.32 -19.61
N ALA A 77 8.57 11.49 -18.79
CA ALA A 77 8.67 10.05 -18.88
C ALA A 77 7.94 9.49 -20.09
N LYS A 78 8.45 8.37 -20.61
CA LYS A 78 7.75 7.64 -21.66
C LYS A 78 6.41 7.10 -21.15
N MET A 79 5.36 7.31 -21.94
CA MET A 79 3.99 6.92 -21.58
C MET A 79 3.89 5.44 -21.24
N GLU A 80 4.55 4.56 -22.00
CA GLU A 80 4.49 3.11 -21.79
C GLU A 80 4.99 2.69 -20.41
N HIS A 81 6.03 3.34 -19.88
CA HIS A 81 6.55 3.02 -18.55
C HIS A 81 5.63 3.55 -17.45
N LEU A 82 5.14 4.79 -17.59
CA LEU A 82 4.16 5.36 -16.68
C LEU A 82 2.89 4.51 -16.63
N ALA A 83 2.38 4.08 -17.78
CA ALA A 83 1.20 3.24 -17.90
C ALA A 83 1.40 1.89 -17.22
N LEU A 84 2.54 1.23 -17.45
CA LEU A 84 2.85 -0.06 -16.83
C LEU A 84 2.78 0.01 -15.30
N VAL A 85 3.45 1.00 -14.71
CA VAL A 85 3.51 1.14 -13.24
C VAL A 85 2.15 1.60 -12.69
N TYR A 86 1.48 2.53 -13.36
CA TYR A 86 0.16 3.02 -12.96
C TYR A 86 -0.91 1.92 -12.98
N PHE A 87 -1.07 1.22 -14.11
CA PHE A 87 -2.07 0.17 -14.22
C PHE A 87 -1.72 -1.06 -13.40
N GLY A 88 -0.43 -1.33 -13.15
CA GLY A 88 0.00 -2.30 -12.15
C GLY A 88 -0.51 -1.95 -10.75
N GLY A 89 -0.31 -0.71 -10.31
CA GLY A 89 -0.81 -0.21 -9.02
C GLY A 89 -2.35 -0.19 -8.93
N LEU A 90 -3.03 0.35 -9.94
CA LEU A 90 -4.49 0.42 -10.01
C LEU A 90 -5.15 -0.96 -10.04
N SER A 91 -4.59 -1.89 -10.81
CA SER A 91 -5.13 -3.26 -10.84
C SER A 91 -4.89 -3.95 -9.51
N SER A 92 -3.73 -3.72 -8.88
CA SER A 92 -3.41 -4.28 -7.57
C SER A 92 -4.35 -3.76 -6.47
N SER A 93 -4.71 -2.47 -6.48
CA SER A 93 -5.62 -1.91 -5.49
C SER A 93 -7.01 -2.56 -5.54
N PHE A 94 -7.49 -2.93 -6.74
CA PHE A 94 -8.73 -3.68 -6.90
C PHE A 94 -8.56 -5.17 -6.56
N LEU A 95 -7.53 -5.83 -7.12
CA LEU A 95 -7.30 -7.27 -6.96
C LEU A 95 -6.96 -7.70 -5.53
N TYR A 96 -6.56 -6.75 -4.67
CA TYR A 96 -6.31 -6.99 -3.26
C TYR A 96 -7.51 -7.67 -2.58
N THR A 97 -8.72 -7.12 -2.71
CA THR A 97 -9.96 -7.73 -2.19
C THR A 97 -10.96 -8.11 -3.28
N GLY A 98 -11.04 -7.33 -4.34
CA GLY A 98 -11.89 -7.56 -5.49
C GLY A 98 -11.35 -8.67 -6.42
N GLY A 99 -12.23 -9.20 -7.26
CA GLY A 99 -11.89 -10.27 -8.20
C GLY A 99 -11.35 -11.51 -7.48
N ILE A 100 -10.08 -11.84 -7.72
CA ILE A 100 -9.38 -12.99 -7.12
C ILE A 100 -9.28 -12.84 -5.59
N GLY A 101 -9.19 -11.60 -5.09
CA GLY A 101 -9.09 -11.32 -3.65
C GLY A 101 -7.80 -11.85 -3.04
N LEU A 102 -6.67 -11.29 -3.49
CA LEU A 102 -5.31 -11.70 -3.08
C LEU A 102 -5.09 -11.69 -1.56
N LYS A 103 -5.76 -10.77 -0.85
CA LYS A 103 -5.84 -10.72 0.63
C LYS A 103 -6.25 -12.06 1.24
N TYR A 104 -7.21 -12.75 0.63
CA TYR A 104 -7.81 -13.96 1.21
C TYR A 104 -7.02 -15.25 0.89
N ILE A 105 -5.97 -15.16 0.07
CA ILE A 105 -5.14 -16.30 -0.37
C ILE A 105 -3.65 -16.12 -0.04
N ALA A 106 -3.35 -15.40 1.04
CA ALA A 106 -2.01 -15.12 1.57
C ALA A 106 -1.06 -14.40 0.59
N LEU A 107 -1.64 -13.67 -0.38
CA LEU A 107 -0.89 -12.81 -1.30
C LEU A 107 -1.07 -11.32 -0.99
N GLY A 108 -1.88 -10.98 0.01
CA GLY A 108 -2.12 -9.60 0.44
C GLY A 108 -0.85 -8.88 0.89
N ASP A 109 -0.12 -9.48 1.83
CA ASP A 109 1.15 -8.99 2.39
C ASP A 109 2.19 -8.72 1.28
N VAL A 110 2.33 -9.66 0.33
CA VAL A 110 3.23 -9.50 -0.82
C VAL A 110 2.79 -8.34 -1.72
N LEU A 111 1.49 -8.23 -1.98
CA LEU A 111 0.95 -7.18 -2.83
C LEU A 111 1.16 -5.80 -2.21
N VAL A 112 0.91 -5.65 -0.90
CA VAL A 112 1.10 -4.38 -0.18
C VAL A 112 2.57 -4.01 -0.14
N LEU A 113 3.47 -4.96 0.16
CA LEU A 113 4.92 -4.73 0.11
C LEU A 113 5.38 -4.20 -1.26
N VAL A 114 4.87 -4.76 -2.36
CA VAL A 114 5.24 -4.34 -3.74
C VAL A 114 4.61 -2.99 -4.10
N THR A 115 3.35 -2.77 -3.74
CA THR A 115 2.58 -1.61 -4.20
C THR A 115 2.86 -0.33 -3.41
N PHE A 116 2.96 -0.43 -2.08
CA PHE A 116 3.18 0.73 -1.21
C PHE A 116 4.62 1.23 -1.21
N GLY A 117 5.60 0.36 -1.47
CA GLY A 117 6.99 0.77 -1.67
C GLY A 117 7.35 0.88 -3.15
N PRO A 118 7.90 -0.18 -3.77
CA PRO A 118 8.47 -0.15 -5.12
C PRO A 118 7.62 0.56 -6.17
N VAL A 119 6.34 0.19 -6.32
CA VAL A 119 5.47 0.75 -7.38
C VAL A 119 5.21 2.23 -7.15
N SER A 120 4.78 2.62 -5.94
CA SER A 120 4.45 4.02 -5.62
C SER A 120 5.67 4.95 -5.71
N VAL A 121 6.83 4.50 -5.19
CA VAL A 121 8.06 5.30 -5.23
C VAL A 121 8.63 5.37 -6.64
N LEU A 122 8.66 4.26 -7.39
CA LEU A 122 9.12 4.26 -8.78
C LEU A 122 8.21 5.13 -9.67
N PHE A 123 6.90 5.06 -9.48
CA PHE A 123 5.94 5.90 -10.21
C PHE A 123 6.23 7.39 -10.01
N SER A 124 6.35 7.81 -8.75
CA SER A 124 6.58 9.21 -8.41
C SER A 124 7.95 9.73 -8.88
N PHE A 125 9.00 8.91 -8.75
CA PHE A 125 10.32 9.23 -9.29
C PHE A 125 10.27 9.38 -10.80
N MET A 126 9.75 8.37 -11.50
CA MET A 126 9.71 8.34 -12.96
C MET A 126 8.89 9.51 -13.51
N ALA A 127 7.74 9.82 -12.90
CA ALA A 127 6.92 10.96 -13.29
C ALA A 127 7.71 12.28 -13.29
N GLN A 128 8.63 12.47 -12.34
CA GLN A 128 9.45 13.69 -12.25
C GLN A 128 10.75 13.63 -13.04
N ALA A 129 11.44 12.49 -13.03
CA ALA A 129 12.78 12.33 -13.57
C ALA A 129 12.78 12.01 -15.06
N GLY A 130 11.72 11.38 -15.57
CA GLY A 130 11.59 11.01 -16.99
C GLY A 130 12.23 9.68 -17.38
N TYR A 131 12.89 8.98 -16.44
CA TYR A 131 13.54 7.70 -16.68
C TYR A 131 13.32 6.72 -15.53
N VAL A 132 13.68 5.46 -15.76
CA VAL A 132 13.60 4.39 -14.77
C VAL A 132 14.97 4.23 -14.12
N ASP A 133 15.00 4.26 -12.79
CA ASP A 133 16.18 3.93 -12.00
C ASP A 133 15.80 2.91 -10.92
N LEU A 134 16.40 1.73 -11.00
CA LEU A 134 16.15 0.66 -10.03
C LEU A 134 16.81 0.93 -8.67
N GLY A 135 17.79 1.83 -8.60
CA GLY A 135 18.36 2.31 -7.35
C GLY A 135 17.32 2.96 -6.45
N VAL A 136 16.24 3.49 -7.04
CA VAL A 136 15.11 4.07 -6.30
C VAL A 136 14.40 3.03 -5.42
N LEU A 137 14.40 1.76 -5.84
CA LEU A 137 13.76 0.69 -5.08
C LEU A 137 14.44 0.47 -3.72
N LEU A 138 15.74 0.72 -3.62
CA LEU A 138 16.46 0.63 -2.35
C LEU A 138 15.90 1.61 -1.30
N TYR A 139 15.53 2.82 -1.74
CA TYR A 139 14.92 3.82 -0.86
C TYR A 139 13.46 3.51 -0.55
N ALA A 140 12.78 2.75 -1.40
CA ALA A 140 11.39 2.33 -1.19
C ALA A 140 11.27 1.21 -0.15
N MET A 141 12.28 0.33 -0.04
CA MET A 141 12.24 -0.86 0.81
C MET A 141 11.94 -0.58 2.28
N PRO A 142 12.62 0.37 2.97
CA PRO A 142 12.32 0.67 4.37
C PRO A 142 10.86 1.09 4.59
N LEU A 143 10.31 1.87 3.64
CA LEU A 143 8.93 2.34 3.71
C LEU A 143 7.95 1.19 3.50
N ALA A 144 8.20 0.34 2.50
CA ALA A 144 7.38 -0.85 2.22
C ALA A 144 7.33 -1.81 3.41
N LEU A 145 8.48 -2.09 4.03
CA LEU A 145 8.58 -2.98 5.18
C LEU A 145 7.82 -2.42 6.40
N ASN A 146 7.92 -1.11 6.66
CA ASN A 146 7.17 -0.47 7.74
C ASN A 146 5.66 -0.46 7.46
N THR A 147 5.22 -0.22 6.22
CA THR A 147 3.81 -0.35 5.84
C THR A 147 3.32 -1.77 6.05
N GLU A 148 4.12 -2.76 5.65
CA GLU A 148 3.79 -4.17 5.84
C GLU A 148 3.78 -4.56 7.32
N ALA A 149 4.62 -3.95 8.16
CA ALA A 149 4.57 -4.16 9.61
C ALA A 149 3.19 -3.80 10.20
N ILE A 150 2.57 -2.71 9.70
CA ILE A 150 1.23 -2.27 10.11
C ILE A 150 0.17 -3.28 9.63
N LEU A 151 0.24 -3.72 8.37
CA LEU A 151 -0.71 -4.71 7.86
C LEU A 151 -0.59 -6.04 8.58
N HIS A 152 0.64 -6.54 8.71
CA HIS A 152 0.92 -7.84 9.32
C HIS A 152 0.55 -7.87 10.80
N CYS A 153 0.69 -6.76 11.54
CA CYS A 153 0.24 -6.72 12.94
C CYS A 153 -1.29 -6.82 13.05
N ASN A 154 -2.04 -6.22 12.12
CA ASN A 154 -3.49 -6.38 12.02
C ASN A 154 -3.85 -7.84 11.70
N ASN A 155 -3.23 -8.43 10.67
CA ASN A 155 -3.44 -9.83 10.31
C ASN A 155 -3.09 -10.79 11.47
N ALA A 156 -2.06 -10.49 12.26
CA ALA A 156 -1.65 -11.29 13.40
C ALA A 156 -2.65 -11.20 14.57
N ARG A 157 -3.20 -10.00 14.83
CA ARG A 157 -4.25 -9.78 15.84
C ARG A 157 -5.54 -10.48 15.47
N ASP A 158 -5.94 -10.38 14.20
CA ASP A 158 -7.25 -10.82 13.72
C ASP A 158 -7.24 -12.26 13.15
N ARG A 159 -6.09 -12.94 13.27
CA ARG A 159 -5.83 -14.32 12.80
C ARG A 159 -6.95 -15.32 13.09
N GLU A 160 -7.52 -15.29 14.29
CA GLU A 160 -8.58 -16.24 14.67
C GLU A 160 -9.94 -15.92 14.07
N SER A 161 -10.30 -14.63 13.96
CA SER A 161 -11.52 -14.21 13.27
C SER A 161 -11.42 -14.49 11.78
N ASP A 162 -10.28 -14.17 11.17
CA ASP A 162 -10.04 -14.35 9.74
C ASP A 162 -10.08 -15.83 9.34
N ALA A 163 -9.47 -16.70 10.16
CA ALA A 163 -9.53 -18.15 9.95
C ALA A 163 -10.97 -18.68 10.03
N ARG A 164 -11.81 -18.15 10.95
CA ARG A 164 -13.23 -18.52 11.03
C ARG A 164 -14.04 -18.03 9.83
N ALA A 165 -13.64 -16.92 9.22
CA ALA A 165 -14.23 -16.39 7.99
C ALA A 165 -13.72 -17.07 6.70
N GLY A 166 -12.80 -18.04 6.82
CA GLY A 166 -12.25 -18.78 5.69
C GLY A 166 -11.15 -18.04 4.92
N ALA A 167 -10.63 -16.93 5.46
CA ALA A 167 -9.47 -16.26 4.90
C ALA A 167 -8.18 -16.99 5.26
N VAL A 168 -7.18 -16.91 4.38
CA VAL A 168 -5.82 -17.40 4.63
C VAL A 168 -4.89 -16.21 4.50
N THR A 169 -4.30 -15.77 5.60
CA THR A 169 -3.28 -14.69 5.65
C THR A 169 -1.90 -15.29 5.97
N VAL A 170 -0.82 -14.54 5.71
CA VAL A 170 0.53 -14.97 6.09
C VAL A 170 0.60 -15.26 7.59
N ALA A 171 -0.02 -14.42 8.41
CA ALA A 171 -0.10 -14.59 9.86
C ALA A 171 -0.81 -15.89 10.30
N ILE A 172 -1.79 -16.38 9.53
CA ILE A 172 -2.41 -17.70 9.76
C ILE A 172 -1.42 -18.82 9.45
N LEU A 173 -0.70 -18.72 8.32
CA LEU A 173 0.21 -19.76 7.84
C LEU A 173 1.43 -19.96 8.76
N ILE A 174 2.03 -18.86 9.23
CA ILE A 174 3.26 -18.92 10.05
C ILE A 174 2.98 -19.05 11.56
N GLY A 175 1.72 -18.92 11.96
CA GLY A 175 1.27 -19.03 13.35
C GLY A 175 1.76 -17.89 14.27
N PRO A 176 1.38 -17.91 15.56
CA PRO A 176 1.63 -16.80 16.47
C PRO A 176 3.11 -16.44 16.61
N THR A 177 3.98 -17.42 16.84
CA THR A 177 5.42 -17.17 17.02
C THR A 177 6.06 -16.62 15.74
N GLY A 178 5.73 -17.21 14.58
CA GLY A 178 6.18 -16.72 13.29
C GLY A 178 5.73 -15.29 13.03
N SER A 179 4.49 -14.95 13.41
CA SER A 179 3.95 -13.60 13.25
C SER A 179 4.70 -12.56 14.08
N HIS A 180 5.09 -12.87 15.32
CA HIS A 180 5.91 -11.96 16.13
C HIS A 180 7.31 -11.76 15.55
N VAL A 181 7.93 -12.83 15.06
CA VAL A 181 9.25 -12.76 14.42
C VAL A 181 9.18 -11.93 13.14
N LEU A 182 8.21 -12.20 12.27
CA LEU A 182 8.02 -11.45 11.03
C LEU A 182 7.75 -9.98 11.31
N TYR A 183 6.87 -9.67 12.28
CA TYR A 183 6.61 -8.29 12.70
C TYR A 183 7.90 -7.58 13.15
N ALA A 184 8.71 -8.21 14.00
CA ALA A 184 9.98 -7.65 14.44
C ALA A 184 10.94 -7.41 13.27
N LEU A 185 11.01 -8.33 12.30
CA LEU A 185 11.84 -8.13 11.10
C LEU A 185 11.33 -6.96 10.26
N LEU A 186 10.03 -6.88 10.00
CA LEU A 186 9.43 -5.79 9.23
C LEU A 186 9.66 -4.42 9.89
N LEU A 187 9.64 -4.37 11.23
CA LEU A 187 9.88 -3.15 12.00
C LEU A 187 11.36 -2.76 12.11
N PHE A 188 12.26 -3.72 12.36
CA PHE A 188 13.66 -3.42 12.67
C PHE A 188 14.61 -3.44 11.47
N VAL A 189 14.28 -4.15 10.39
CA VAL A 189 15.09 -4.13 9.15
C VAL A 189 15.20 -2.71 8.55
N PRO A 190 14.13 -1.90 8.48
CA PRO A 190 14.22 -0.50 8.07
C PRO A 190 15.27 0.32 8.83
N TYR A 191 15.34 0.19 10.15
CA TYR A 191 16.36 0.85 10.97
C TYR A 191 17.78 0.40 10.62
N MET A 192 17.98 -0.90 10.36
CA MET A 192 19.27 -1.42 9.89
C MET A 192 19.66 -0.82 8.54
N VAL A 193 18.71 -0.76 7.59
CA VAL A 193 18.95 -0.15 6.27
C VAL A 193 19.33 1.32 6.41
N PHE A 194 18.60 2.10 7.20
CA PHE A 194 18.90 3.51 7.45
C PHE A 194 20.26 3.71 8.14
N THR A 195 20.64 2.80 9.04
CA THR A 195 21.96 2.83 9.69
C THR A 195 23.08 2.62 8.68
N VAL A 196 22.96 1.61 7.81
CA VAL A 196 23.94 1.35 6.74
C VAL A 196 24.03 2.54 5.79
N LEU A 197 22.90 3.11 5.37
CA LEU A 197 22.88 4.31 4.52
C LEU A 197 23.51 5.52 5.22
N GLY A 198 23.28 5.64 6.53
CA GLY A 198 23.84 6.69 7.39
C GLY A 198 25.35 6.69 7.46
N VAL A 199 25.94 5.51 7.62
CA VAL A 199 27.39 5.32 7.73
C VAL A 199 28.09 5.51 6.39
N HIS A 200 27.50 5.04 5.29
CA HIS A 200 28.17 5.01 3.99
C HIS A 200 27.92 6.25 3.11
N PHE A 201 26.79 6.94 3.27
CA PHE A 201 26.42 8.04 2.38
C PHE A 201 26.26 9.37 3.10
N SER A 202 25.47 9.44 4.17
CA SER A 202 25.19 10.70 4.86
C SER A 202 24.52 10.48 6.22
N LEU A 203 25.01 11.19 7.24
CA LEU A 203 24.45 11.12 8.61
C LEU A 203 22.96 11.50 8.69
N TRP A 204 22.44 12.24 7.70
CA TRP A 204 21.00 12.57 7.64
C TRP A 204 20.11 11.32 7.49
N TRP A 205 20.63 10.21 6.98
CA TRP A 205 19.89 8.94 6.93
C TRP A 205 19.70 8.31 8.31
N LEU A 206 20.39 8.79 9.35
CA LEU A 206 20.21 8.32 10.73
C LEU A 206 19.00 8.96 11.42
N LEU A 207 18.36 9.98 10.83
CA LEU A 207 17.20 10.66 11.42
C LEU A 207 16.08 9.71 11.88
N PRO A 208 15.71 8.65 11.12
CA PRO A 208 14.70 7.70 11.58
C PRO A 208 15.05 7.02 12.91
N LEU A 209 16.34 6.85 13.26
CA LEU A 209 16.73 6.21 14.53
C LEU A 209 16.29 6.99 15.78
N ILE A 210 15.91 8.26 15.64
CA ILE A 210 15.32 9.05 16.73
C ILE A 210 14.02 8.41 17.23
N THR A 211 13.27 7.71 16.36
CA THR A 211 12.03 7.03 16.75
C THR A 211 12.24 5.63 17.30
N LEU A 212 13.47 5.10 17.30
CA LEU A 212 13.78 3.74 17.78
C LEU A 212 13.29 3.45 19.21
N PRO A 213 13.32 4.39 20.18
CA PRO A 213 12.80 4.13 21.53
C PRO A 213 11.28 3.90 21.60
N GLN A 214 10.54 4.23 20.53
CA GLN A 214 9.09 4.04 20.42
C GLN A 214 8.71 2.74 19.70
N ALA A 215 9.69 2.04 19.12
CA ALA A 215 9.53 0.77 18.41
C ALA A 215 9.61 -0.41 19.38
#